data_AF-A0A849DF44-F1
#
_entry.id   AF-A0A849DF44-F1
#
_cell.length_a   1.000
_cell.length_b   1.000
_cell.length_c   1.000
_cell.angle_alpha   90.00
_cell.angle_beta   90.00
_cell.angle_gamma   90.00
#
_symmetry.space_group_name_H-M   'P 1'
#
loop_
_entity.id
_entity.type
_entity.pdbx_description
1 polymer ?
#
loop_
_entity_poly.entity_id
_entity_poly.type
_entity_poly.pdbx_seq_one_letter_code
_entity_poly.pdbx_strand_id
1 'polypeptide(L)'
;TVVISKGIGYVPSEDLRDDVEADSIALDAFFTPVRKANYKIEPVLVEDNPNFEKITFDIETDGQIGPVEAFTNALEVMNKQLSVFNTVLDLDISVAPVKRNSDDSELKPFMQTVDSLGLSARSFNSLDRAGMKFLGELVLMSENEIKNIKNLGKKSLDEISECLVEHGFGSDFELADVTRVNLVKKIDQLKA
;
A
#
# COMPACT_ATOMS: atom_id res chain seq x y z
N THR A 1 15.84 -37.35 22.36
CA THR A 1 15.53 -36.78 21.04
C THR A 1 14.43 -35.75 21.22
N VAL A 2 14.44 -34.65 20.47
CA VAL A 2 13.35 -33.65 20.50
C VAL A 2 12.63 -33.73 19.17
N VAL A 3 11.29 -33.88 19.22
CA VAL A 3 10.43 -33.91 18.03
C VAL A 3 9.86 -32.51 17.82
N ILE A 4 9.98 -31.99 16.61
CA ILE A 4 9.47 -30.66 16.24
C ILE A 4 8.34 -30.88 15.22
N SER A 5 7.16 -30.36 15.55
CA SER A 5 5.96 -30.48 14.72
C SER A 5 5.40 -29.10 14.37
N LYS A 6 4.58 -29.03 13.31
CA LYS A 6 3.82 -27.84 12.96
C LYS A 6 2.35 -28.06 13.33
N GLY A 7 1.70 -27.04 13.86
CA GLY A 7 0.30 -27.09 14.26
C GLY A 7 -0.30 -25.69 14.34
N ILE A 8 -1.50 -25.60 14.93
CA ILE A 8 -2.21 -24.35 15.13
C ILE A 8 -2.74 -24.32 16.56
N GLY A 9 -2.58 -23.18 17.24
CA GLY A 9 -3.14 -22.97 18.57
C GLY A 9 -2.43 -23.78 19.66
N TYR A 10 -3.21 -24.25 20.62
CA TYR A 10 -2.73 -25.03 21.75
C TYR A 10 -3.15 -26.50 21.58
N VAL A 11 -2.22 -27.42 21.79
CA VAL A 11 -2.50 -28.86 21.81
C VAL A 11 -2.02 -29.43 23.15
N PRO A 12 -2.93 -30.00 23.96
CA PRO A 12 -2.57 -30.59 25.23
C PRO A 12 -1.75 -31.87 25.04
N SER A 13 -0.89 -32.19 26.01
CA SER A 13 -0.03 -33.37 25.98
C SER A 13 -0.80 -34.70 25.88
N GLU A 14 -2.05 -34.74 26.38
CA GLU A 14 -2.93 -35.90 26.32
C GLU A 14 -3.28 -36.30 24.89
N ASP A 15 -3.52 -35.30 24.02
CA ASP A 15 -3.88 -35.53 22.62
C ASP A 15 -2.67 -36.02 21.80
N LEU A 16 -1.45 -35.69 22.23
CA LEU A 16 -0.19 -36.07 21.57
C LEU A 16 0.35 -37.42 22.03
N ARG A 17 -0.23 -38.00 23.09
CA ARG A 17 0.34 -39.18 23.77
C ARG A 17 0.38 -40.43 22.89
N ASP A 18 -0.60 -40.58 22.01
CA ASP A 18 -0.70 -41.73 21.10
C ASP A 18 0.14 -41.52 19.83
N ASP A 19 0.55 -40.28 19.55
CA ASP A 19 1.36 -39.91 18.38
C ASP A 19 2.88 -39.98 18.65
N VAL A 20 3.30 -40.18 19.90
CA VAL A 20 4.70 -40.25 20.31
C VAL A 20 5.11 -41.67 20.68
N GLU A 21 6.41 -41.99 20.53
CA GLU A 21 6.94 -43.29 20.91
C GLU A 21 6.75 -43.55 22.42
N ALA A 22 6.59 -44.82 22.80
CA ALA A 22 6.28 -45.20 24.18
C ALA A 22 7.38 -44.83 25.21
N ASP A 23 8.60 -44.57 24.74
CA ASP A 23 9.74 -44.10 25.54
C ASP A 23 9.87 -42.56 25.59
N SER A 24 8.97 -41.84 24.92
CA SER A 24 8.94 -40.39 24.85
C SER A 24 7.97 -39.79 25.87
N ILE A 25 8.25 -38.54 26.28
CA ILE A 25 7.38 -37.77 27.17
C ILE A 25 6.66 -36.72 26.33
N ALA A 26 5.33 -36.84 26.21
CA ALA A 26 4.51 -35.82 25.57
C ALA A 26 4.51 -34.53 26.41
N LEU A 27 4.58 -33.39 25.73
CA LEU A 27 4.50 -32.06 26.33
C LEU A 27 3.40 -31.28 25.65
N ASP A 28 2.83 -30.30 26.35
CA ASP A 28 1.88 -29.37 25.76
C ASP A 28 2.56 -28.57 24.63
N ALA A 29 1.89 -28.47 23.48
CA ALA A 29 2.41 -27.79 22.31
C ALA A 29 1.71 -26.46 22.08
N PHE A 30 2.51 -25.39 22.07
CA PHE A 30 2.06 -24.03 21.78
C PHE A 30 2.48 -23.64 20.36
N PHE A 31 1.55 -23.75 19.40
CA PHE A 31 1.73 -23.33 18.02
C PHE A 31 1.18 -21.92 17.80
N THR A 32 1.54 -20.99 18.69
CA THR A 32 1.11 -19.58 18.60
C THR A 32 2.33 -18.68 18.77
N PRO A 33 2.85 -18.09 17.68
CA PRO A 33 4.04 -17.26 17.73
C PRO A 33 3.76 -15.82 18.21
N VAL A 34 2.49 -15.41 18.28
CA VAL A 34 2.07 -14.10 18.83
C VAL A 34 1.89 -14.23 20.34
N ARG A 35 2.66 -13.45 21.11
CA ARG A 35 2.62 -13.46 22.58
C ARG A 35 1.61 -12.45 23.13
N LYS A 36 1.49 -11.31 22.49
CA LYS A 36 0.62 -10.21 22.92
C LYS A 36 0.15 -9.42 21.71
N ALA A 37 -1.13 -9.04 21.71
CA ALA A 37 -1.71 -8.16 20.70
C ALA A 37 -2.71 -7.24 21.39
N ASN A 38 -2.43 -5.94 21.37
CA ASN A 38 -3.33 -4.90 21.85
C ASN A 38 -3.59 -3.88 20.76
N TYR A 39 -4.66 -3.12 20.92
CA TYR A 39 -4.95 -1.98 20.07
C TYR A 39 -5.47 -0.83 20.91
N LYS A 40 -5.25 0.39 20.41
CA LYS A 40 -5.81 1.62 20.96
C LYS A 40 -6.45 2.41 19.84
N ILE A 41 -7.64 2.95 20.10
CA ILE A 41 -8.36 3.84 19.18
C ILE A 41 -8.37 5.23 19.82
N GLU A 42 -8.00 6.23 19.03
CA GLU A 42 -7.96 7.63 19.46
C GLU A 42 -8.62 8.52 18.39
N PRO A 43 -9.49 9.47 18.75
CA PRO A 43 -10.04 10.43 17.80
C PRO A 43 -8.92 11.34 17.29
N VAL A 44 -8.92 11.65 15.99
CA VAL A 44 -7.93 12.52 15.36
C VAL A 44 -8.61 13.51 14.42
N LEU A 45 -8.07 14.72 14.37
CA LEU A 45 -8.47 15.74 13.41
C LEU A 45 -7.65 15.56 12.13
N VAL A 46 -8.34 15.44 11.01
CA VAL A 46 -7.72 15.45 9.67
C VAL A 46 -8.35 16.61 8.92
N GLU A 47 -7.55 17.65 8.61
CA GLU A 47 -8.02 18.86 7.92
C GLU A 47 -9.27 19.49 8.59
N ASP A 48 -9.19 19.70 9.91
CA ASP A 48 -10.28 20.23 10.74
C ASP A 48 -11.56 19.36 10.83
N ASN A 49 -11.57 18.17 10.22
CA ASN A 49 -12.66 17.21 10.36
C ASN A 49 -12.45 16.30 11.60
N PRO A 50 -13.36 16.32 12.60
CA PRO A 50 -13.23 15.55 13.83
C PRO A 50 -13.72 14.09 13.73
N ASN A 51 -14.19 13.64 12.57
CA ASN A 51 -14.83 12.32 12.43
C ASN A 51 -13.85 11.16 12.19
N PHE A 52 -12.54 11.40 12.23
CA PHE A 52 -11.53 10.37 11.99
C PHE A 52 -11.04 9.75 13.30
N GLU A 53 -10.69 8.47 13.22
CA GLU A 53 -10.06 7.72 14.31
C GLU A 53 -8.72 7.15 13.85
N LYS A 54 -7.72 7.24 14.72
CA LYS A 54 -6.43 6.57 14.56
C LYS A 54 -6.43 5.30 15.38
N ILE A 55 -6.09 4.19 14.74
CA ILE A 55 -5.90 2.90 15.39
C ILE A 55 -4.39 2.62 15.49
N THR A 56 -3.92 2.31 16.68
CA THR A 56 -2.53 1.90 16.93
C THR A 56 -2.52 0.47 17.46
N PHE A 57 -1.86 -0.43 16.74
CA PHE A 57 -1.68 -1.83 17.13
C PHE A 57 -0.31 -2.03 17.80
N ASP A 58 -0.29 -2.74 18.92
CA ASP A 58 0.92 -3.17 19.63
C ASP A 58 0.96 -4.70 19.65
N ILE A 59 1.87 -5.26 18.84
CA ILE A 59 1.95 -6.70 18.58
C ILE A 59 3.36 -7.19 18.92
N GLU A 60 3.43 -8.18 19.81
CA GLU A 60 4.65 -8.83 20.26
C GLU A 60 4.66 -10.29 19.78
N THR A 61 5.72 -10.68 19.07
CA THR A 61 5.93 -12.06 18.60
C THR A 61 7.19 -12.66 19.23
N ASP A 62 7.32 -13.98 19.20
CA ASP A 62 8.47 -14.71 19.75
C ASP A 62 9.67 -14.83 18.78
N GLY A 63 9.62 -14.12 17.64
CA GLY A 63 10.67 -14.11 16.62
C GLY A 63 10.55 -15.18 15.53
N GLN A 64 9.64 -16.15 15.65
CA GLN A 64 9.38 -17.12 14.57
C GLN A 64 8.74 -16.47 13.33
N ILE A 65 8.00 -15.38 13.54
CA ILE A 65 7.36 -14.56 12.51
C ILE A 65 7.44 -13.09 12.91
N GLY A 66 7.61 -12.19 11.95
CA GLY A 66 7.60 -10.76 12.20
C GLY A 66 6.20 -10.25 12.57
N PRO A 67 6.05 -9.24 13.45
CA PRO A 67 4.73 -8.73 13.86
C PRO A 67 3.84 -8.29 12.69
N VAL A 68 4.42 -7.59 11.71
CA VAL A 68 3.69 -7.13 10.51
C VAL A 68 3.24 -8.30 9.66
N GLU A 69 4.07 -9.34 9.53
CA GLU A 69 3.72 -10.54 8.75
C GLU A 69 2.63 -11.36 9.45
N ALA A 70 2.71 -11.52 10.78
CA ALA A 70 1.66 -12.15 11.57
C ALA A 70 0.32 -11.43 11.41
N PHE A 71 0.33 -10.09 11.43
CA PHE A 71 -0.86 -9.28 11.20
C PHE A 71 -1.41 -9.44 9.79
N THR A 72 -0.55 -9.45 8.76
CA THR A 72 -0.96 -9.71 7.37
C THR A 72 -1.64 -11.08 7.24
N ASN A 73 -1.05 -12.13 7.80
CA ASN A 73 -1.63 -13.48 7.78
C ASN A 73 -3.00 -13.51 8.47
N ALA A 74 -3.18 -12.77 9.56
CA ALA A 74 -4.48 -12.66 10.24
C ALA A 74 -5.55 -12.02 9.35
N LEU A 75 -5.22 -10.95 8.61
CA LEU A 75 -6.12 -10.30 7.67
C LEU A 75 -6.50 -11.22 6.49
N GLU A 76 -5.54 -11.96 5.94
CA GLU A 76 -5.80 -12.93 4.88
C GLU A 76 -6.76 -14.03 5.33
N VAL A 77 -6.54 -14.58 6.53
CA VAL A 77 -7.44 -15.58 7.12
C VAL A 77 -8.83 -14.98 7.33
N MET A 78 -8.94 -13.75 7.87
CA MET A 78 -10.21 -13.07 8.07
C MET A 78 -10.98 -12.92 6.76
N ASN A 79 -10.31 -12.40 5.71
CA ASN A 79 -10.93 -12.21 4.39
C ASN A 79 -11.39 -13.54 3.78
N LYS A 80 -10.59 -14.60 3.91
CA LYS A 80 -10.95 -15.94 3.45
C LYS A 80 -12.17 -16.52 4.18
N GLN A 81 -12.33 -16.20 5.47
CA GLN A 81 -13.53 -16.62 6.21
C GLN A 81 -14.76 -15.80 5.79
N LEU A 82 -14.59 -14.50 5.56
CA LEU A 82 -15.67 -13.61 5.13
C LEU A 82 -16.13 -13.87 3.70
N SER A 83 -15.26 -14.39 2.81
CA SER A 83 -15.62 -14.63 1.41
C SER A 83 -16.76 -15.64 1.22
N VAL A 84 -17.08 -16.45 2.24
CA VAL A 84 -18.27 -17.33 2.23
C VAL A 84 -19.57 -16.52 2.06
N PHE A 85 -19.59 -15.29 2.56
CA PHE A 85 -20.76 -14.42 2.44
C PHE A 85 -20.89 -13.75 1.07
N ASN A 86 -19.83 -13.69 0.26
CA ASN A 86 -19.87 -13.08 -1.08
C ASN A 86 -20.85 -13.81 -2.02
N THR A 87 -21.19 -15.06 -1.74
CA THR A 87 -22.17 -15.82 -2.53
C THR A 87 -23.63 -15.46 -2.18
N VAL A 88 -23.85 -14.82 -1.03
CA VAL A 88 -25.18 -14.47 -0.49
C VAL A 88 -25.41 -12.96 -0.52
N LEU A 89 -24.38 -12.20 -0.20
CA LEU A 89 -24.32 -10.76 -0.24
C LEU A 89 -23.39 -10.44 -1.41
N ASP A 90 -23.90 -9.79 -2.44
CA ASP A 90 -23.16 -9.42 -3.66
C ASP A 90 -22.08 -8.37 -3.31
N LEU A 91 -21.04 -8.83 -2.62
CA LEU A 91 -19.97 -8.03 -2.05
C LEU A 91 -18.70 -8.25 -2.87
N ASP A 92 -18.31 -7.24 -3.63
CA ASP A 92 -17.01 -7.16 -4.30
C ASP A 92 -15.90 -6.90 -3.28
N ILE A 93 -15.60 -7.91 -2.45
CA ILE A 93 -14.39 -7.91 -1.60
C ILE A 93 -13.24 -8.39 -2.48
N SER A 94 -12.52 -7.46 -3.10
CA SER A 94 -11.29 -7.76 -3.84
C SER A 94 -10.21 -8.26 -2.87
N VAL A 95 -10.12 -9.58 -2.69
CA VAL A 95 -9.03 -10.22 -1.94
C VAL A 95 -7.77 -10.21 -2.83
N ALA A 96 -7.18 -9.04 -3.04
CA ALA A 96 -5.82 -8.97 -3.57
C ALA A 96 -4.85 -9.32 -2.42
N PRO A 97 -3.98 -10.33 -2.56
CA PRO A 97 -2.96 -10.60 -1.56
C PRO A 97 -2.10 -9.35 -1.41
N VAL A 98 -1.89 -8.91 -0.16
CA VAL A 98 -1.04 -7.78 0.17
C VAL A 98 0.42 -8.19 -0.05
N LYS A 99 0.81 -8.32 -1.32
CA LYS A 99 2.23 -8.29 -1.69
C LYS A 99 2.71 -6.90 -1.35
N ARG A 100 3.72 -6.80 -0.47
CA ARG A 100 4.47 -5.58 -0.09
C ARG A 100 5.23 -4.92 -1.26
N ASN A 101 4.71 -4.99 -2.48
CA ASN A 101 5.28 -4.39 -3.69
C ASN A 101 4.28 -3.44 -4.39
N SER A 102 3.15 -3.08 -3.76
CA SER A 102 2.08 -2.31 -4.43
C SER A 102 2.40 -0.82 -4.60
N ASP A 103 3.30 -0.23 -3.80
CA ASP A 103 3.68 1.19 -3.99
C ASP A 103 4.23 1.44 -5.40
N ASP A 104 4.95 0.49 -5.99
CA ASP A 104 5.51 0.65 -7.33
C ASP A 104 4.48 0.32 -8.44
N SER A 105 3.42 -0.43 -8.16
CA SER A 105 2.43 -0.80 -9.19
C SER A 105 1.40 0.30 -9.43
N GLU A 106 0.93 0.96 -8.37
CA GLU A 106 -0.02 2.07 -8.48
C GLU A 106 0.67 3.38 -8.88
N LEU A 107 1.94 3.56 -8.51
CA LEU A 107 2.70 4.76 -8.87
C LEU A 107 3.32 4.71 -10.27
N LYS A 108 3.43 3.51 -10.87
CA LYS A 108 4.03 3.29 -12.19
C LYS A 108 3.55 4.25 -13.29
N PRO A 109 2.24 4.52 -13.44
CA PRO A 109 1.75 5.48 -14.43
C PRO A 109 2.34 6.89 -14.23
N PHE A 110 2.53 7.31 -12.99
CA PHE A 110 3.06 8.63 -12.64
C PHE A 110 4.60 8.72 -12.74
N MET A 111 5.30 7.59 -12.77
CA MET A 111 6.78 7.54 -12.85
C MET A 111 7.31 7.59 -14.29
N GLN A 112 6.45 7.77 -15.29
CA GLN A 112 6.89 7.99 -16.66
C GLN A 112 7.66 9.31 -16.79
N THR A 113 8.76 9.31 -17.53
CA THR A 113 9.59 10.50 -17.72
C THR A 113 8.96 11.47 -18.73
N VAL A 114 9.21 12.76 -18.57
CA VAL A 114 8.71 13.79 -19.50
C VAL A 114 9.25 13.58 -20.94
N ASP A 115 10.43 12.99 -21.09
CA ASP A 115 11.02 12.63 -22.40
C ASP A 115 10.18 11.58 -23.16
N SER A 116 9.62 10.60 -22.43
CA SER A 116 8.80 9.54 -23.02
C SER A 116 7.37 9.96 -23.38
N LEU A 117 6.96 11.19 -23.03
CA LEU A 117 5.60 11.69 -23.28
C LEU A 117 5.37 12.17 -24.71
N GLY A 118 6.39 12.17 -25.57
CA GLY A 118 6.25 12.57 -26.98
C GLY A 118 5.98 14.08 -27.18
N LEU A 119 6.27 14.91 -26.18
CA LEU A 119 6.08 16.35 -26.23
C LEU A 119 7.00 17.02 -27.26
N SER A 120 6.57 18.17 -27.78
CA SER A 120 7.44 18.97 -28.66
C SER A 120 8.70 19.45 -27.93
N ALA A 121 9.78 19.67 -28.68
CA ALA A 121 11.05 20.14 -28.11
C ALA A 121 10.89 21.44 -27.28
N ARG A 122 9.90 22.28 -27.60
CA ARG A 122 9.64 23.51 -26.83
C ARG A 122 8.99 23.20 -25.48
N SER A 123 8.00 22.31 -25.47
CA SER A 123 7.27 21.88 -24.29
C SER A 123 8.20 21.11 -23.34
N PHE A 124 8.97 20.15 -23.88
CA PHE A 124 10.02 19.44 -23.15
C PHE A 124 11.04 20.40 -22.51
N ASN A 125 11.64 21.31 -23.29
CA ASN A 125 12.65 22.25 -22.77
C ASN A 125 12.09 23.27 -21.76
N SER A 126 10.77 23.49 -21.73
CA SER A 126 10.14 24.36 -20.73
C SER A 126 9.96 23.60 -19.41
N LEU A 127 9.55 22.34 -19.48
CA LEU A 127 9.41 21.44 -18.33
C LEU A 127 10.76 21.06 -17.71
N ASP A 128 11.75 20.71 -18.52
CA ASP A 128 13.09 20.36 -18.06
C ASP A 128 13.77 21.53 -17.32
N ARG A 129 13.64 22.76 -17.84
CA ARG A 129 14.12 23.97 -17.16
C ARG A 129 13.36 24.30 -15.88
N ALA A 130 12.10 23.85 -15.76
CA ALA A 130 11.32 23.96 -14.53
C ALA A 130 11.70 22.85 -13.53
N GLY A 131 12.61 21.94 -13.89
CA GLY A 131 13.04 20.83 -13.04
C GLY A 131 12.08 19.64 -13.02
N MET A 132 11.12 19.60 -13.95
CA MET A 132 10.08 18.58 -14.04
C MET A 132 10.61 17.37 -14.83
N LYS A 133 10.68 16.21 -14.19
CA LYS A 133 11.24 14.98 -14.77
C LYS A 133 10.18 13.91 -14.97
N PHE A 134 9.14 13.88 -14.14
CA PHE A 134 8.13 12.82 -14.15
C PHE A 134 6.72 13.34 -14.42
N LEU A 135 5.88 12.51 -15.04
CA LEU A 135 4.48 12.79 -15.33
C LEU A 135 3.69 13.10 -14.04
N GLY A 136 3.99 12.39 -12.95
CA GLY A 136 3.36 12.59 -11.65
C GLY A 136 3.50 14.01 -11.11
N GLU A 137 4.59 14.71 -11.46
CA GLU A 137 4.77 16.11 -11.04
C GLU A 137 3.77 17.04 -11.73
N LEU A 138 3.46 16.77 -13.00
CA LEU A 138 2.46 17.55 -13.75
C LEU A 138 1.06 17.33 -13.18
N VAL A 139 0.75 16.10 -12.78
CA VAL A 139 -0.53 15.72 -12.16
C VAL A 139 -0.70 16.32 -10.77
N LEU A 140 0.41 16.54 -10.04
CA LEU A 140 0.39 17.16 -8.72
C LEU A 140 0.21 18.69 -8.77
N MET A 141 0.46 19.32 -9.92
CA MET A 141 0.32 20.76 -10.11
C MET A 141 -1.08 21.12 -10.62
N SER A 142 -1.57 22.29 -10.21
CA SER A 142 -2.80 22.83 -10.79
C SER A 142 -2.58 23.39 -12.19
N GLU A 143 -3.63 23.48 -13.02
CA GLU A 143 -3.54 24.10 -14.36
C GLU A 143 -2.96 25.52 -14.32
N ASN A 144 -3.27 26.28 -13.28
CA ASN A 144 -2.75 27.63 -13.08
C ASN A 144 -1.24 27.63 -12.80
N GLU A 145 -0.73 26.64 -12.07
CA GLU A 145 0.70 26.50 -11.80
C GLU A 145 1.46 26.09 -13.06
N ILE A 146 0.91 25.17 -13.86
CA ILE A 146 1.48 24.78 -15.15
C ILE A 146 1.57 25.99 -16.07
N LYS A 147 0.51 26.80 -16.15
CA LYS A 147 0.47 28.03 -16.96
C LYS A 147 1.53 29.07 -16.57
N ASN A 148 1.93 29.09 -15.30
CA ASN A 148 2.94 30.00 -14.78
C ASN A 148 4.39 29.52 -15.00
N ILE A 149 4.60 28.34 -15.59
CA ILE A 149 5.93 27.85 -15.93
C ILE A 149 6.61 28.82 -16.93
N LYS A 150 7.83 29.23 -16.59
CA LYS A 150 8.59 30.21 -17.37
C LYS A 150 8.82 29.71 -18.81
N ASN A 151 8.55 30.58 -19.78
CA ASN A 151 8.67 30.31 -21.23
C ASN A 151 7.65 29.31 -21.81
N LEU A 152 6.61 28.93 -21.05
CA LEU A 152 5.51 28.14 -21.57
C LEU A 152 4.56 29.03 -22.40
N GLY A 153 4.43 28.72 -23.68
CA GLY A 153 3.49 29.41 -24.58
C GLY A 153 2.12 28.72 -24.61
N LYS A 154 1.09 29.41 -25.12
CA LYS A 154 -0.27 28.84 -25.26
C LYS A 154 -0.27 27.45 -25.91
N LYS A 155 0.42 27.32 -27.04
CA LYS A 155 0.52 26.04 -27.77
C LYS A 155 1.19 24.92 -26.96
N SER A 156 2.20 25.25 -26.14
CA SER A 156 2.86 24.26 -25.27
C SER A 156 1.99 23.86 -24.09
N LEU A 157 1.17 24.79 -23.59
CA LEU A 157 0.17 24.49 -22.56
C LEU A 157 -0.89 23.54 -23.11
N ASP A 158 -1.42 23.83 -24.29
CA ASP A 158 -2.41 22.98 -24.97
C ASP A 158 -1.83 21.56 -25.17
N GLU A 159 -0.60 21.44 -25.68
CA GLU A 159 0.11 20.15 -25.83
C GLU A 159 0.25 19.38 -24.51
N ILE A 160 0.57 20.06 -23.41
CA ILE A 160 0.69 19.39 -22.09
C ILE A 160 -0.67 18.93 -21.58
N SER A 161 -1.71 19.75 -21.74
CA SER A 161 -3.08 19.38 -21.34
C SER A 161 -3.62 18.18 -22.14
N GLU A 162 -3.37 18.14 -23.45
CA GLU A 162 -3.76 17.02 -24.31
C GLU A 162 -3.02 15.75 -23.91
N CYS A 163 -1.70 15.85 -23.65
CA CYS A 163 -0.91 14.73 -23.14
C CYS A 163 -1.43 14.18 -21.80
N LEU A 164 -1.79 15.06 -20.86
CA LEU A 164 -2.38 14.66 -19.58
C LEU A 164 -3.70 13.91 -19.79
N VAL A 165 -4.56 14.38 -20.70
CA VAL A 165 -5.82 13.70 -21.05
C VAL A 165 -5.57 12.33 -21.67
N GLU A 166 -4.61 12.20 -22.60
CA GLU A 166 -4.25 10.92 -23.23
C GLU A 166 -3.79 9.86 -22.20
N HIS A 167 -3.13 10.30 -21.14
CA HIS A 167 -2.67 9.44 -20.05
C HIS A 167 -3.72 9.22 -18.95
N GLY A 168 -4.93 9.76 -19.11
CA GLY A 168 -6.05 9.60 -18.18
C GLY A 168 -6.09 10.59 -17.02
N PHE A 169 -5.30 11.67 -17.08
CA PHE A 169 -5.12 12.67 -16.03
C PHE A 169 -5.66 14.05 -16.44
N GLY A 170 -6.85 14.09 -17.04
CA GLY A 170 -7.48 15.34 -17.48
C GLY A 170 -7.82 16.31 -16.34
N SER A 171 -8.43 17.45 -16.69
CA SER A 171 -8.81 18.52 -15.75
C SER A 171 -9.70 18.05 -14.58
N ASP A 172 -10.46 16.97 -14.79
CA ASP A 172 -11.43 16.43 -13.82
C ASP A 172 -10.83 15.30 -12.96
N PHE A 173 -9.54 15.01 -13.12
CA PHE A 173 -8.87 13.93 -12.41
C PHE A 173 -8.43 14.36 -11.01
N GLU A 174 -9.04 13.76 -9.98
CA GLU A 174 -8.64 13.95 -8.59
C GLU A 174 -7.78 12.77 -8.10
N LEU A 175 -6.59 13.07 -7.59
CA LEU A 175 -5.78 12.09 -6.87
C LEU A 175 -6.35 11.85 -5.48
N ALA A 176 -6.50 10.58 -5.11
CA ALA A 176 -6.74 10.21 -3.71
C ALA A 176 -5.59 10.72 -2.82
N ASP A 177 -5.93 11.24 -1.63
CA ASP A 177 -4.95 11.89 -0.75
C ASP A 177 -3.80 10.96 -0.34
N VAL A 178 -4.08 9.68 -0.15
CA VAL A 178 -3.07 8.66 0.17
C VAL A 178 -2.07 8.51 -0.97
N THR A 179 -2.54 8.41 -2.21
CA THR A 179 -1.70 8.28 -3.41
C THR A 179 -0.88 9.54 -3.65
N ARG A 180 -1.45 10.73 -3.42
CA ARG A 180 -0.76 12.02 -3.49
C ARG A 180 0.45 12.06 -2.55
N VAL A 181 0.27 11.70 -1.28
CA VAL A 181 1.35 11.70 -0.28
C VAL A 181 2.46 10.71 -0.65
N ASN A 182 2.10 9.52 -1.13
CA ASN A 182 3.07 8.51 -1.53
C ASN A 182 3.84 8.92 -2.78
N LEU A 183 3.17 9.54 -3.75
CA LEU A 183 3.76 10.05 -4.98
C LEU A 183 4.81 11.14 -4.71
N VAL A 184 4.48 12.11 -3.86
CA VAL A 184 5.42 13.18 -3.45
C VAL A 184 6.67 12.59 -2.81
N LYS A 185 6.50 11.70 -1.82
CA LYS A 185 7.64 11.04 -1.15
C LYS A 185 8.53 10.27 -2.12
N LYS A 186 7.94 9.58 -3.10
CA LYS A 186 8.68 8.79 -4.09
C LYS A 186 9.45 9.70 -5.06
N ILE A 187 8.85 10.78 -5.53
CA ILE A 187 9.51 11.75 -6.42
C ILE A 187 10.68 12.42 -5.70
N ASP A 188 10.51 12.83 -4.45
CA ASP A 188 11.58 13.43 -3.64
C ASP A 188 12.75 12.46 -3.44
N GLN A 189 12.48 11.17 -3.18
CA GLN A 189 13.51 10.13 -3.09
C GLN A 189 14.30 9.93 -4.39
N LEU A 190 13.66 10.07 -5.56
CA LEU A 190 14.31 9.89 -6.85
C LEU A 190 15.08 11.15 -7.31
N LYS A 191 14.80 12.31 -6.71
CA LYS A 191 15.48 13.58 -7.00
C LYS A 191 16.62 13.90 -6.02
N ALA A 192 16.64 13.27 -4.85
CA ALA A 192 17.73 13.35 -3.86
C ALA A 192 19.00 12.63 -4.36
#